data_AF-A0A928CW96-F1
#
_entry.id   AF-A0A928CW96-F1
#
_cell.length_a   1.000
_cell.length_b   1.000
_cell.length_c   1.000
_cell.angle_alpha   90.00
_cell.angle_beta   90.00
_cell.angle_gamma   90.00
#
_symmetry.space_group_name_H-M   'P 1'
#
loop_
_entity.id
_entity.type
_entity.pdbx_description
1 polymer ?
#
loop_
_entity_poly.entity_id
_entity_poly.type
_entity_poly.pdbx_seq_one_letter_code
_entity_poly.pdbx_strand_id
1 'polypeptide(L)'
;MKSRKNSDSKTNQKRLFMRMKSPTAFGSARRFDSASFMNVPPEMARRDAAYLCFSAFFRNADLSRKKRAERCLIYDRILKLLAVIEEKSEFILNSDIIEKRNLENADSLAFVRLLRKYFTILSNLASACNEEAAKAQTEKTASLVTGEFFERLDPIFLQNEEVLTASVKALLTEKHELLQNQQAQRCKLFSKSDSERYERAYALYAEYYADLENI
;
A
#
# COMPACT_ATOMS: atom_id res chain seq x y z
N MET A 1 36.29 -3.88 -49.85
CA MET A 1 35.15 -4.72 -50.31
C MET A 1 34.75 -5.72 -49.23
N LYS A 2 33.44 -5.71 -48.88
CA LYS A 2 32.57 -6.81 -48.41
C LYS A 2 32.94 -7.67 -47.18
N SER A 3 32.34 -7.25 -46.04
CA SER A 3 31.43 -8.02 -45.17
C SER A 3 31.22 -9.51 -45.51
N ARG A 4 31.57 -10.40 -44.58
CA ARG A 4 30.91 -11.71 -44.36
C ARG A 4 31.05 -12.19 -42.91
N LYS A 5 30.14 -11.78 -42.01
CA LYS A 5 29.77 -12.49 -40.77
C LYS A 5 28.33 -12.13 -40.41
N ASN A 6 27.34 -12.63 -41.17
CA ASN A 6 25.92 -12.45 -40.81
C ASN A 6 24.98 -13.52 -41.38
N SER A 7 25.52 -14.69 -41.79
CA SER A 7 24.71 -15.78 -42.35
C SER A 7 24.21 -16.79 -41.31
N ASP A 8 24.86 -16.89 -40.14
CA ASP A 8 24.59 -17.98 -39.18
C ASP A 8 23.48 -17.68 -38.16
N SER A 9 23.17 -16.40 -37.91
CA SER A 9 22.10 -16.04 -36.97
C SER A 9 20.71 -16.25 -37.58
N LYS A 10 20.53 -15.91 -38.86
CA LYS A 10 19.25 -16.04 -39.57
C LYS A 10 18.88 -17.49 -39.85
N THR A 11 19.86 -18.36 -40.08
CA THR A 11 19.63 -19.80 -40.30
C THR A 11 19.20 -20.51 -39.02
N ASN A 12 19.76 -20.14 -37.86
CA ASN A 12 19.34 -20.66 -36.56
C ASN A 12 17.93 -20.21 -36.17
N GLN A 13 17.56 -18.95 -36.40
CA GLN A 13 16.19 -18.46 -36.17
C GLN A 13 15.17 -19.19 -37.04
N LYS A 14 15.47 -19.42 -38.33
CA LYS A 14 14.57 -20.19 -39.22
C LYS A 14 14.41 -21.64 -38.78
N ARG A 15 15.47 -22.30 -38.29
CA ARG A 15 15.40 -23.68 -37.78
C ARG A 15 14.58 -23.80 -36.50
N LEU A 16 14.63 -22.80 -35.63
CA LEU A 16 13.79 -22.72 -34.43
C LEU A 16 12.32 -22.51 -34.80
N PHE A 17 12.02 -21.64 -35.76
CA PHE A 17 10.66 -21.42 -36.26
C PHE A 17 10.03 -22.68 -36.89
N MET A 18 10.81 -23.43 -37.66
CA MET A 18 10.31 -24.63 -38.37
C MET A 18 10.09 -25.86 -37.47
N ARG A 19 10.56 -25.82 -36.21
CA ARG A 19 10.38 -26.92 -35.22
C ARG A 19 9.21 -26.68 -34.26
N MET A 20 8.42 -25.61 -34.46
CA MET A 20 7.34 -25.25 -33.55
C MET A 20 6.05 -26.04 -33.85
N LYS A 21 5.40 -26.53 -32.79
CA LYS A 21 4.11 -27.24 -32.86
C LYS A 21 2.89 -26.32 -32.66
N SER A 22 3.08 -25.07 -32.23
CA SER A 22 2.00 -24.08 -32.13
C SER A 22 2.53 -22.63 -32.04
N PRO A 23 1.72 -21.63 -32.45
CA PRO A 23 2.06 -20.20 -32.32
C PRO A 23 2.29 -19.71 -30.87
N THR A 24 1.80 -20.45 -29.87
CA THR A 24 1.98 -20.17 -28.44
C THR A 24 3.39 -20.44 -27.91
N ALA A 25 4.25 -21.11 -28.69
CA ALA A 25 5.65 -21.36 -28.29
C ALA A 25 6.55 -20.12 -28.41
N PHE A 26 6.08 -19.04 -29.04
CA PHE A 26 6.79 -17.77 -29.08
C PHE A 26 6.38 -16.88 -27.89
N GLY A 27 7.09 -17.00 -26.76
CA GLY A 27 7.01 -16.02 -25.67
C GLY A 27 6.02 -16.33 -24.54
N SER A 28 5.97 -17.57 -24.07
CA SER A 28 5.29 -17.95 -22.81
C SER A 28 6.03 -17.52 -21.53
N ALA A 29 6.78 -16.42 -21.58
CA ALA A 29 7.16 -15.69 -20.38
C ALA A 29 6.08 -14.62 -20.20
N ARG A 30 5.42 -14.60 -19.04
CA ARG A 30 4.34 -13.65 -18.70
C ARG A 30 4.80 -12.24 -19.07
N ARG A 31 4.36 -11.74 -20.22
CA ARG A 31 4.63 -10.37 -20.61
C ARG A 31 3.67 -9.52 -19.78
N PHE A 32 4.15 -9.00 -18.64
CA PHE A 32 3.65 -7.70 -18.22
C PHE A 32 3.74 -6.79 -19.45
N ASP A 33 2.66 -6.08 -19.76
CA ASP A 33 2.55 -5.36 -21.03
C ASP A 33 3.51 -4.17 -21.00
N SER A 34 4.23 -3.86 -22.08
CA SER A 34 5.16 -2.70 -22.15
C SER A 34 4.56 -1.38 -21.62
N ALA A 35 3.23 -1.22 -21.72
CA ALA A 35 2.45 -0.12 -21.17
C ALA A 35 2.39 -0.08 -19.63
N SER A 36 2.37 -1.22 -18.95
CA SER A 36 2.37 -1.31 -17.48
C SER A 36 3.71 -0.84 -16.88
N PHE A 37 4.83 -1.04 -17.58
CA PHE A 37 6.15 -0.52 -17.19
C PHE A 37 6.21 1.00 -17.20
N MET A 38 5.56 1.62 -18.19
CA MET A 38 5.46 3.08 -18.25
C MET A 38 4.76 3.61 -17.01
N ASN A 39 3.88 2.85 -16.35
CA ASN A 39 3.11 3.35 -15.22
C ASN A 39 3.81 3.17 -13.87
N VAL A 40 4.95 2.49 -13.80
CA VAL A 40 5.63 2.24 -12.52
C VAL A 40 6.08 3.52 -11.82
N PRO A 41 6.74 4.52 -12.46
CA PRO A 41 7.12 5.73 -11.76
C PRO A 41 5.91 6.53 -11.21
N PRO A 42 4.82 6.76 -11.96
CA PRO A 42 3.61 7.35 -11.40
C PRO A 42 2.94 6.55 -10.27
N GLU A 43 2.90 5.22 -10.37
CA GLU A 43 2.30 4.37 -9.31
C GLU A 43 3.18 4.34 -8.05
N MET A 44 4.51 4.36 -8.20
CA MET A 44 5.45 4.56 -7.09
C MET A 44 5.23 5.92 -6.41
N ALA A 45 5.06 6.98 -7.19
CA ALA A 45 4.75 8.30 -6.66
C ALA A 45 3.45 8.32 -5.86
N ARG A 46 2.41 7.66 -6.39
CA ARG A 46 1.11 7.53 -5.71
C ARG A 46 1.23 6.79 -4.38
N ARG A 47 1.99 5.68 -4.35
CA ARG A 47 2.27 4.95 -3.11
C ARG A 47 3.02 5.81 -2.10
N ASP A 48 4.10 6.44 -2.53
CA ASP A 48 4.99 7.21 -1.65
C ASP A 48 4.24 8.43 -1.05
N ALA A 49 3.39 9.09 -1.85
CA ALA A 49 2.49 10.15 -1.37
C ALA A 49 1.49 9.62 -0.32
N ALA A 50 0.86 8.47 -0.57
CA ALA A 50 -0.05 7.86 0.39
C ALA A 50 0.67 7.47 1.70
N TYR A 51 1.89 6.93 1.60
CA TYR A 51 2.71 6.58 2.76
C TYR A 51 3.06 7.79 3.61
N LEU A 52 3.51 8.88 2.98
CA LEU A 52 3.86 10.10 3.69
C LEU A 52 2.64 10.74 4.35
N CYS A 53 1.50 10.76 3.66
CA CYS A 53 0.26 11.25 4.24
C CYS A 53 -0.23 10.39 5.41
N PHE A 54 -0.18 9.06 5.28
CA PHE A 54 -0.47 8.12 6.36
C PHE A 54 0.45 8.34 7.57
N SER A 55 1.76 8.43 7.33
CA SER A 55 2.76 8.62 8.37
C SER A 55 2.55 9.96 9.11
N ALA A 56 2.34 11.05 8.38
CA ALA A 56 2.09 12.37 8.95
C ALA A 56 0.77 12.41 9.75
N PHE A 57 -0.32 11.91 9.16
CA PHE A 57 -1.62 11.86 9.80
C PHE A 57 -1.59 11.02 11.07
N PHE A 58 -1.04 9.81 11.00
CA PHE A 58 -1.03 8.89 12.13
C PHE A 58 -0.14 9.37 13.28
N ARG A 59 1.03 9.97 12.98
CA ARG A 59 1.90 10.55 14.00
C ARG A 59 1.23 11.70 14.75
N ASN A 60 0.50 12.55 14.04
CA ASN A 60 -0.16 13.73 14.59
C ASN A 60 -1.51 13.42 15.26
N ALA A 61 -2.13 12.28 14.94
CA ALA A 61 -3.41 11.89 15.51
C ALA A 61 -3.25 11.45 16.98
N ASP A 62 -3.75 12.25 17.92
CA ASP A 62 -3.86 11.86 19.33
C ASP A 62 -5.17 11.08 19.56
N LEU A 63 -5.15 9.77 19.28
CA LEU A 63 -6.31 8.88 19.41
C LEU A 63 -6.88 8.82 20.83
N SER A 64 -6.03 8.97 21.85
CA SER A 64 -6.42 8.88 23.27
C SER A 64 -7.43 9.95 23.68
N ARG A 65 -7.35 11.14 23.07
CA ARG A 65 -8.23 12.28 23.36
C ARG A 65 -9.47 12.33 22.47
N LYS A 66 -9.58 11.44 21.49
CA LYS A 66 -10.65 11.46 20.48
C LYS A 66 -11.85 10.66 20.96
N LYS A 67 -13.06 11.17 20.69
CA LYS A 67 -14.30 10.42 20.90
C LYS A 67 -14.36 9.22 19.95
N ARG A 68 -15.12 8.18 20.32
CA ARG A 68 -15.23 6.94 19.53
C ARG A 68 -15.62 7.18 18.05
N ALA A 69 -16.61 8.03 17.80
CA ALA A 69 -17.02 8.39 16.43
C ALA A 69 -15.89 9.06 15.62
N GLU A 70 -15.09 9.92 16.26
CA GLU A 70 -13.92 10.54 15.62
C GLU A 70 -12.82 9.50 15.35
N ARG A 71 -12.62 8.52 16.24
CA ARG A 71 -11.68 7.41 16.05
C ARG A 71 -12.08 6.54 14.85
N CYS A 72 -13.37 6.23 14.68
CA CYS A 72 -13.88 5.51 13.49
C CYS A 72 -13.49 6.22 12.19
N LEU A 73 -13.74 7.53 12.08
CA LEU A 73 -13.37 8.31 10.90
C LEU A 73 -11.86 8.30 10.62
N ILE A 74 -11.06 8.36 11.69
CA ILE A 74 -9.60 8.26 11.61
C ILE A 74 -9.17 6.88 11.08
N TYR A 75 -9.76 5.80 11.58
CA TYR A 75 -9.46 4.43 11.13
C TYR A 75 -9.86 4.19 9.69
N ASP A 76 -11.04 4.67 9.28
CA ASP A 76 -11.48 4.55 7.89
C ASP A 76 -10.53 5.28 6.94
N ARG A 77 -10.07 6.49 7.31
CA ARG A 77 -9.07 7.22 6.53
C ARG A 77 -7.74 6.46 6.44
N ILE A 78 -7.25 5.94 7.56
CA ILE A 78 -6.03 5.13 7.61
C ILE A 78 -6.17 3.90 6.71
N LEU A 79 -7.31 3.22 6.76
CA LEU A 79 -7.57 2.03 5.96
C LEU A 79 -7.57 2.32 4.46
N LYS A 80 -8.16 3.46 4.04
CA LYS A 80 -8.13 3.89 2.64
C LYS A 80 -6.70 4.17 2.15
N LEU A 81 -5.90 4.88 2.95
CA LEU A 81 -4.49 5.13 2.62
C LEU A 81 -3.67 3.84 2.57
N LEU A 82 -3.84 2.95 3.55
CA LEU A 82 -3.17 1.64 3.57
C LEU A 82 -3.57 0.75 2.40
N ALA A 83 -4.84 0.80 1.98
CA ALA A 83 -5.30 0.06 0.80
C ALA A 83 -4.60 0.54 -0.49
N VAL A 84 -4.44 1.86 -0.67
CA VAL A 84 -3.67 2.41 -1.79
C VAL A 84 -2.21 1.97 -1.69
N ILE A 85 -1.58 2.08 -0.53
CA ILE A 85 -0.18 1.69 -0.34
C ILE A 85 0.01 0.21 -0.69
N GLU A 86 -0.88 -0.65 -0.22
CA GLU A 86 -0.86 -2.09 -0.50
C GLU A 86 -1.04 -2.37 -1.99
N GLU A 87 -2.11 -1.86 -2.61
CA GLU A 87 -2.42 -2.08 -4.03
C GLU A 87 -1.25 -1.65 -4.92
N LYS A 88 -0.66 -0.47 -4.64
CA LYS A 88 0.42 0.05 -5.46
C LYS A 88 1.73 -0.69 -5.21
N SER A 89 2.00 -1.08 -3.98
CA SER A 89 3.16 -1.94 -3.67
C SER A 89 3.04 -3.30 -4.35
N GLU A 90 1.85 -3.91 -4.39
CA GLU A 90 1.62 -5.15 -5.15
C GLU A 90 1.84 -4.96 -6.64
N PHE A 91 1.31 -3.87 -7.22
CA PHE A 91 1.52 -3.55 -8.62
C PHE A 91 3.00 -3.43 -8.97
N ILE A 92 3.77 -2.70 -8.15
CA ILE A 92 5.20 -2.48 -8.39
C ILE A 92 5.97 -3.80 -8.21
N LEU A 93 5.69 -4.56 -7.14
CA LEU A 93 6.35 -5.85 -6.89
C LEU A 93 6.11 -6.85 -8.04
N ASN A 94 4.88 -6.90 -8.56
CA ASN A 94 4.50 -7.79 -9.64
C ASN A 94 4.96 -7.33 -11.03
N SER A 95 5.43 -6.09 -11.16
CA SER A 95 5.78 -5.51 -12.47
C SER A 95 7.08 -6.07 -13.10
N ASP A 96 7.73 -7.06 -12.48
CA ASP A 96 8.89 -7.81 -12.99
C ASP A 96 10.07 -6.95 -13.49
N ILE A 97 10.12 -5.66 -13.13
CA ILE A 97 11.15 -4.71 -13.57
C ILE A 97 12.53 -5.00 -12.94
N ILE A 98 12.60 -5.95 -12.00
CA ILE A 98 13.63 -5.93 -10.96
C ILE A 98 14.27 -7.30 -10.75
N GLU A 99 15.01 -7.78 -11.74
CA GLU A 99 16.18 -8.62 -11.44
C GLU A 99 17.46 -7.75 -11.32
N LYS A 100 17.40 -6.45 -11.62
CA LYS A 100 18.58 -5.56 -11.69
C LYS A 100 18.59 -4.36 -10.76
N ARG A 101 17.52 -4.11 -9.99
CA ARG A 101 17.40 -2.93 -9.13
C ARG A 101 16.53 -3.23 -7.92
N ASN A 102 16.95 -4.07 -6.97
CA ASN A 102 16.16 -4.45 -5.78
C ASN A 102 15.51 -3.23 -5.08
N LEU A 103 14.32 -2.81 -5.53
CA LEU A 103 13.68 -1.56 -5.08
C LEU A 103 12.62 -1.83 -4.00
N GLU A 104 12.25 -3.11 -3.76
CA GLU A 104 11.17 -3.49 -2.86
C GLU A 104 11.47 -4.75 -2.06
N ASN A 105 11.19 -4.69 -0.75
CA ASN A 105 11.19 -5.85 0.13
C ASN A 105 9.77 -6.38 0.26
N ALA A 106 9.54 -7.65 -0.05
CA ALA A 106 8.27 -8.34 0.23
C ALA A 106 7.83 -8.16 1.70
N ASP A 107 8.79 -8.02 2.61
CA ASP A 107 8.57 -7.73 4.03
C ASP A 107 7.83 -6.40 4.27
N SER A 108 8.09 -5.37 3.46
CA SER A 108 7.42 -4.08 3.57
C SER A 108 5.93 -4.17 3.21
N LEU A 109 5.61 -4.94 2.16
CA LEU A 109 4.22 -5.22 1.78
C LEU A 109 3.52 -6.09 2.83
N ALA A 110 4.20 -7.09 3.39
CA ALA A 110 3.68 -7.89 4.48
C ALA A 110 3.37 -7.04 5.73
N PHE A 111 4.24 -6.08 6.05
CA PHE A 111 4.03 -5.13 7.13
C PHE A 111 2.82 -4.22 6.88
N VAL A 112 2.65 -3.67 5.67
CA VAL A 112 1.48 -2.85 5.32
C VAL A 112 0.18 -3.65 5.45
N ARG A 113 0.17 -4.90 4.98
CA ARG A 113 -0.98 -5.82 5.15
C ARG A 113 -1.31 -6.08 6.61
N LEU A 114 -0.29 -6.24 7.46
CA LEU A 114 -0.48 -6.42 8.89
C LEU A 114 -1.12 -5.18 9.52
N LEU A 115 -0.63 -3.98 9.19
CA LEU A 115 -1.22 -2.72 9.64
C LEU A 115 -2.68 -2.60 9.21
N ARG A 116 -2.98 -2.91 7.94
CA ARG A 116 -4.35 -2.84 7.42
C ARG A 116 -5.29 -3.77 8.19
N LYS A 117 -4.90 -5.03 8.40
CA LYS A 117 -5.68 -5.99 9.23
C LYS A 117 -5.93 -5.45 10.63
N TYR A 118 -4.91 -4.86 11.25
CA TYR A 118 -5.02 -4.28 12.59
C TYR A 118 -6.03 -3.13 12.63
N PHE A 119 -5.91 -2.15 11.73
CA PHE A 119 -6.87 -1.03 11.66
C PHE A 119 -8.28 -1.47 11.26
N THR A 120 -8.43 -2.55 10.49
CA THR A 120 -9.75 -3.14 10.20
C THR A 120 -10.38 -3.68 11.48
N ILE A 121 -9.61 -4.36 12.32
CA ILE A 121 -10.11 -4.85 13.61
C ILE A 121 -10.53 -3.68 14.51
N LEU A 122 -9.73 -2.61 14.59
CA LEU A 122 -10.10 -1.41 15.35
C LEU A 122 -11.37 -0.75 14.82
N SER A 123 -11.52 -0.57 13.50
CA SER A 123 -12.71 0.03 12.89
C SER A 123 -13.96 -0.84 13.12
N ASN A 124 -13.85 -2.16 12.95
CA ASN A 124 -14.95 -3.10 13.20
C ASN A 124 -15.41 -3.08 14.66
N LEU A 125 -14.46 -3.05 15.61
CA LEU A 125 -14.78 -3.01 17.03
C LEU A 125 -15.42 -1.68 17.42
N ALA A 126 -14.89 -0.57 16.93
CA ALA A 126 -15.47 0.74 17.18
C ALA A 126 -16.88 0.86 16.59
N SER A 127 -17.14 0.26 15.41
CA SER A 127 -18.45 0.20 14.77
C SER A 127 -19.44 -0.70 15.51
N ALA A 128 -19.03 -1.90 15.91
CA ALA A 128 -19.86 -2.83 16.68
C ALA A 128 -20.33 -2.22 18.01
N CYS A 129 -19.42 -1.52 18.72
CA CYS A 129 -19.77 -0.82 19.95
C CYS A 129 -20.76 0.34 19.72
N ASN A 130 -20.68 1.03 18.58
CA ASN A 130 -21.63 2.10 18.24
C ASN A 130 -23.02 1.55 17.88
N GLU A 131 -23.09 0.45 17.13
CA GLU A 131 -24.34 -0.22 16.80
C GLU A 131 -25.03 -0.77 18.05
N GLU A 132 -24.28 -1.33 18.99
CA GLU A 132 -24.83 -1.80 20.26
C GLU A 132 -25.30 -0.66 21.16
N ALA A 133 -24.58 0.47 21.22
CA ALA A 133 -25.06 1.65 21.94
C ALA A 133 -26.41 2.15 21.38
N ALA A 134 -26.57 2.14 20.05
CA ALA A 134 -27.83 2.49 19.41
C ALA A 134 -28.94 1.47 19.69
N LYS A 135 -28.64 0.17 19.65
CA LYS A 135 -29.59 -0.92 19.94
C LYS A 135 -29.99 -0.99 21.41
N ALA A 136 -29.08 -0.70 22.34
CA ALA A 136 -29.35 -0.62 23.77
C ALA A 136 -30.34 0.49 24.13
N GLN A 137 -30.35 1.57 23.34
CA GLN A 137 -31.36 2.62 23.42
C GLN A 137 -32.75 2.16 22.97
N THR A 138 -32.83 1.15 22.09
CA THR A 138 -34.08 0.66 21.51
C THR A 138 -34.63 -0.62 22.15
N GLU A 139 -33.80 -1.52 22.69
CA GLU A 139 -34.21 -2.84 23.21
C GLU A 139 -33.63 -3.11 24.62
N LYS A 140 -34.41 -2.82 25.67
CA LYS A 140 -33.95 -2.82 27.07
C LYS A 140 -33.53 -4.18 27.68
N THR A 141 -33.78 -5.32 27.03
CA THR A 141 -33.59 -6.65 27.65
C THR A 141 -32.48 -7.48 27.04
N ALA A 142 -32.27 -7.44 25.72
CA ALA A 142 -31.11 -8.05 25.08
C ALA A 142 -29.82 -7.24 25.31
N SER A 143 -29.97 -5.91 25.50
CA SER A 143 -28.88 -4.97 25.69
C SER A 143 -28.13 -5.08 27.02
N LEU A 144 -28.72 -5.73 28.03
CA LEU A 144 -28.14 -5.81 29.38
C LEU A 144 -26.99 -6.83 29.43
N VAL A 145 -27.16 -7.99 28.78
CA VAL A 145 -26.14 -9.05 28.76
C VAL A 145 -25.01 -8.72 27.78
N THR A 146 -25.33 -8.14 26.62
CA THR A 146 -24.30 -7.69 25.67
C THR A 146 -23.62 -6.43 26.17
N GLY A 147 -24.37 -5.46 26.72
CA GLY A 147 -23.83 -4.23 27.29
C GLY A 147 -22.80 -4.47 28.40
N GLU A 148 -23.10 -5.34 29.37
CA GLU A 148 -22.13 -5.67 30.43
C GLU A 148 -20.86 -6.37 29.90
N PHE A 149 -20.98 -7.18 28.84
CA PHE A 149 -19.84 -7.84 28.21
C PHE A 149 -18.95 -6.84 27.48
N PHE A 150 -19.54 -5.91 26.73
CA PHE A 150 -18.81 -4.86 26.02
C PHE A 150 -18.20 -3.83 26.97
N GLU A 151 -18.88 -3.44 28.05
CA GLU A 151 -18.33 -2.56 29.09
C GLU A 151 -17.09 -3.15 29.76
N ARG A 152 -17.02 -4.48 29.94
CA ARG A 152 -15.84 -5.17 30.47
C ARG A 152 -14.70 -5.28 29.46
N LEU A 153 -15.02 -5.40 28.17
CA LEU A 153 -14.02 -5.52 27.10
C LEU A 153 -13.44 -4.17 26.67
N ASP A 154 -14.19 -3.07 26.82
CA ASP A 154 -13.78 -1.73 26.41
C ASP A 154 -12.44 -1.28 27.03
N PRO A 155 -12.17 -1.42 28.34
CA PRO A 155 -10.88 -1.03 28.92
C PRO A 155 -9.71 -1.89 28.40
N ILE A 156 -9.92 -3.19 28.17
CA ILE A 156 -8.90 -4.10 27.61
C ILE A 156 -8.62 -3.71 26.15
N PHE A 157 -9.67 -3.36 25.41
CA PHE A 157 -9.55 -2.88 24.03
C PHE A 157 -8.78 -1.57 23.96
N LEU A 158 -9.15 -0.56 24.77
CA LEU A 158 -8.48 0.73 24.82
C LEU A 158 -7.00 0.58 25.17
N GLN A 159 -6.68 -0.28 26.15
CA GLN A 159 -5.29 -0.56 26.50
C GLN A 159 -4.51 -1.19 25.32
N ASN A 160 -5.09 -2.15 24.62
CA ASN A 160 -4.46 -2.78 23.46
C ASN A 160 -4.36 -1.82 22.26
N GLU A 161 -5.37 -0.97 22.06
CA GLU A 161 -5.39 0.11 21.06
C GLU A 161 -4.25 1.10 21.34
N GLU A 162 -4.09 1.55 22.58
CA GLU A 162 -3.00 2.45 22.98
C GLU A 162 -1.62 1.83 22.78
N VAL A 163 -1.40 0.59 23.26
CA VAL A 163 -0.09 -0.08 23.14
C VAL A 163 0.30 -0.31 21.69
N LEU A 164 -0.63 -0.80 20.87
CA LEU A 164 -0.34 -1.09 19.47
C LEU A 164 -0.24 0.19 18.64
N THR A 165 -1.10 1.20 18.86
CA THR A 165 -0.95 2.49 18.17
C THR A 165 0.35 3.18 18.54
N ALA A 166 0.78 3.12 19.81
CA ALA A 166 2.10 3.62 20.22
C ALA A 166 3.25 2.86 19.55
N SER A 167 3.15 1.53 19.45
CA SER A 167 4.15 0.70 18.77
C SER A 167 4.26 1.02 17.28
N VAL A 168 3.12 1.18 16.60
CA VAL A 168 3.07 1.57 15.19
C VAL A 168 3.62 2.99 15.01
N LYS A 169 3.30 3.93 15.89
CA LYS A 169 3.88 5.30 15.84
C LYS A 169 5.38 5.29 16.01
N ALA A 170 5.91 4.52 16.97
CA ALA A 170 7.34 4.39 17.19
C ALA A 170 8.04 3.83 15.95
N LEU A 171 7.51 2.73 15.39
CA LEU A 171 8.07 2.10 14.19
C LEU A 171 8.01 3.02 12.98
N LEU A 172 6.88 3.70 12.76
CA LEU A 172 6.76 4.66 11.66
C LEU A 172 7.72 5.84 11.83
N THR A 173 7.96 6.30 13.06
CA THR A 173 8.92 7.39 13.33
C THR A 173 10.34 6.92 13.05
N GLU A 174 10.72 5.74 13.53
CA GLU A 174 12.05 5.15 13.30
C GLU A 174 12.32 4.88 11.82
N LYS A 175 11.32 4.39 11.08
CA LYS A 175 11.46 4.04 9.67
C LYS A 175 11.18 5.20 8.71
N HIS A 176 10.69 6.34 9.19
CA HIS A 176 10.35 7.49 8.35
C HIS A 176 11.57 8.00 7.56
N GLU A 177 12.68 8.24 8.25
CA GLU A 177 13.92 8.73 7.63
C GLU A 177 14.49 7.70 6.66
N LEU A 178 14.43 6.41 7.03
CA LEU A 178 14.85 5.31 6.15
C LEU A 178 14.06 5.32 4.83
N LEU A 179 12.74 5.49 4.90
CA LEU A 179 11.87 5.46 3.73
C LEU A 179 12.04 6.69 2.84
N GLN A 180 12.25 7.88 3.44
CA GLN A 180 12.61 9.09 2.68
C GLN A 180 13.97 8.94 2.00
N ASN A 181 14.97 8.39 2.70
CA ASN A 181 16.29 8.15 2.13
C ASN A 181 16.23 7.13 1.00
N GLN A 182 15.48 6.04 1.17
CA GLN A 182 15.23 5.07 0.11
C GLN A 182 14.53 5.74 -1.08
N GLN A 183 13.46 6.49 -0.87
CA GLN A 183 12.76 7.24 -1.92
C GLN A 183 13.73 8.13 -2.71
N ALA A 184 14.55 8.94 -2.03
CA ALA A 184 15.53 9.81 -2.67
C ALA A 184 16.59 9.03 -3.45
N GLN A 185 17.07 7.90 -2.92
CA GLN A 185 18.00 7.01 -3.63
C GLN A 185 17.35 6.38 -4.87
N ARG A 186 16.09 5.97 -4.78
CA ARG A 186 15.34 5.41 -5.91
C ARG A 186 15.14 6.43 -7.03
N CYS A 187 14.79 7.66 -6.69
CA CYS A 187 14.60 8.73 -7.68
C CYS A 187 15.89 9.01 -8.48
N LYS A 188 17.07 8.87 -7.86
CA LYS A 188 18.37 9.00 -8.57
C LYS A 188 18.62 7.92 -9.62
N LEU A 189 17.93 6.77 -9.54
CA LEU A 189 18.07 5.67 -10.50
C LEU A 189 17.14 5.81 -11.70
N PHE A 190 16.18 6.75 -11.65
CA PHE A 190 15.25 7.00 -12.75
C PHE A 190 15.93 7.69 -13.93
N SER A 191 15.40 7.43 -15.12
CA SER A 191 15.70 8.28 -16.27
C SER A 191 15.12 9.67 -16.04
N LYS A 192 15.60 10.69 -16.77
CA LYS A 192 15.07 12.06 -16.64
C LYS A 192 13.55 12.11 -16.88
N SER A 193 13.07 11.40 -17.90
CA SER A 193 11.63 11.33 -18.19
C SER A 193 10.82 10.64 -17.10
N ASP A 194 11.38 9.60 -16.46
CA ASP A 194 10.68 8.90 -15.37
C ASP A 194 10.67 9.71 -14.08
N SER A 195 11.74 10.45 -13.78
CA SER A 195 11.80 11.38 -12.64
C SER A 195 10.74 12.46 -12.78
N GLU A 196 10.63 13.10 -13.94
CA GLU A 196 9.62 14.14 -14.16
C GLU A 196 8.18 13.60 -14.03
N ARG A 197 7.95 12.37 -14.48
CA ARG A 197 6.62 11.72 -14.35
C ARG A 197 6.32 11.34 -12.90
N TYR A 198 7.33 10.87 -12.17
CA TYR A 198 7.23 10.62 -10.74
C TYR A 198 6.91 11.90 -9.97
N GLU A 199 7.68 12.97 -10.17
CA GLU A 199 7.53 14.24 -9.44
C GLU A 199 6.17 14.88 -9.67
N ARG A 200 5.69 14.92 -10.92
CA ARG A 200 4.35 15.44 -11.24
C ARG A 200 3.25 14.62 -10.58
N ALA A 201 3.32 13.29 -10.67
CA ALA A 201 2.34 12.42 -10.03
C ALA A 201 2.39 12.55 -8.51
N TYR A 202 3.58 12.65 -7.93
CA TYR A 202 3.77 12.75 -6.48
C TYR A 202 3.14 14.05 -5.95
N ALA A 203 3.39 15.19 -6.59
CA ALA A 203 2.80 16.47 -6.19
C ALA A 203 1.26 16.41 -6.20
N LEU A 204 0.68 15.88 -7.28
CA LEU A 204 -0.77 15.74 -7.42
C LEU A 204 -1.38 14.83 -6.35
N TYR A 205 -0.79 13.66 -6.11
CA TYR A 205 -1.32 12.72 -5.14
C TYR A 205 -1.05 13.14 -3.69
N ALA A 206 0.06 13.83 -3.42
CA ALA A 206 0.34 14.38 -2.09
C ALA A 206 -0.70 15.43 -1.70
N GLU A 207 -1.08 16.31 -2.63
CA GLU A 207 -2.17 17.28 -2.44
C GLU A 207 -3.52 16.56 -2.27
N TYR A 208 -3.84 15.64 -3.18
CA TYR A 208 -5.10 14.88 -3.15
C TYR A 208 -5.29 14.12 -1.83
N TYR A 209 -4.23 13.48 -1.30
CA TYR A 209 -4.32 12.73 -0.05
C TYR A 209 -4.25 13.61 1.20
N ALA A 210 -3.63 14.78 1.12
CA ALA A 210 -3.60 15.72 2.23
C ALA A 210 -5.01 16.23 2.55
N ASP A 211 -5.82 16.45 1.52
CA ASP A 211 -7.22 16.85 1.68
C ASP A 211 -8.05 15.76 2.37
N LEU A 212 -8.84 16.18 3.35
CA LEU A 212 -9.62 15.32 4.23
C LEU A 212 -10.88 14.77 3.54
N GLU A 213 -11.39 15.47 2.53
CA GLU A 213 -12.65 15.12 1.84
C GLU A 213 -12.44 14.22 0.61
N ASN A 214 -11.21 14.17 0.09
CA ASN A 214 -10.90 13.48 -1.16
C ASN A 214 -10.55 11.99 -0.99
N ILE A 215 -10.51 11.46 0.23
CA ILE A 215 -10.21 10.04 0.51
C ILE A 215 -11.42 9.32 1.08
#